data_AF-A0A918C6W2-F1
#
_entry.id   AF-A0A918C6W2-F1
#
_cell.length_a   1.000
_cell.length_b   1.000
_cell.length_c   1.000
_cell.angle_alpha   90.00
_cell.angle_beta   90.00
_cell.angle_gamma   90.00
#
_symmetry.space_group_name_H-M   'P 1'
#
loop_
_entity.id
_entity.type
_entity.pdbx_description
1 polymer ?
#
loop_
_entity_poly.entity_id
_entity_poly.type
_entity_poly.pdbx_seq_one_letter_code
_entity_poly.pdbx_strand_id
1 'polypeptide(L)' 'MRYWATFTGRGDPNGHGQPDWPTYQGGGNSTVQLSPDNVSTMPDYAAEHHCAFWRTLGRA' A
#
# COMPACT_ATOMS: atom_id res chain seq x y z
N MET A 1 -5.57 -12.55 -1.24
CA MET A 1 -7.05 -12.64 -1.12
C MET A 1 -7.59 -12.27 0.26
N ARG A 2 -6.93 -12.64 1.36
CA ARG A 2 -7.49 -12.49 2.71
C ARG A 2 -7.72 -11.03 3.16
N TYR A 3 -6.79 -10.10 2.90
CA TYR A 3 -7.04 -8.66 3.10
C TYR A 3 -8.32 -8.16 2.43
N TRP A 4 -8.53 -8.50 1.15
CA TRP A 4 -9.71 -8.07 0.40
C TRP A 4 -11.02 -8.65 0.95
N ALA A 5 -11.01 -9.92 1.36
CA ALA A 5 -12.17 -10.56 1.97
C ALA A 5 -12.55 -9.89 3.31
N THR A 6 -11.56 -9.61 4.18
CA THR A 6 -11.82 -8.93 5.45
C THR A 6 -12.34 -7.50 5.23
N PHE A 7 -11.71 -6.77 4.29
CA PHE A 7 -12.13 -5.42 3.95
C PHE A 7 -13.58 -5.37 3.45
N THR A 8 -13.96 -6.29 2.56
CA THR A 8 -15.34 -6.35 2.03
C THR A 8 -16.37 -6.58 3.13
N GLY A 9 -16.02 -7.35 4.17
CA GLY A 9 -16.93 -7.65 5.27
C GLY A 9 -16.95 -6.61 6.41
N ARG A 10 -15.84 -5.88 6.63
CA ARG A 10 -15.65 -5.04 7.84
C ARG A 10 -15.26 -3.59 7.56
N GLY A 11 -14.87 -3.27 6.34
CA GLY A 11 -14.22 -2.00 6.00
C GLY A 11 -12.76 -1.90 6.51
N ASP A 12 -12.23 -2.97 7.10
CA ASP A 12 -10.86 -3.05 7.62
C ASP A 12 -10.17 -4.28 6.98
N PRO A 13 -9.06 -4.11 6.26
CA PRO A 13 -8.34 -5.24 5.67
C PRO A 13 -7.66 -6.14 6.73
N ASN A 14 -7.43 -5.65 7.95
CA ASN A 14 -6.64 -6.33 8.96
C ASN A 14 -7.34 -7.56 9.54
N GLY A 15 -6.57 -8.64 9.74
CA GLY A 15 -7.08 -9.89 10.26
C GLY A 15 -5.98 -10.78 10.83
N HIS A 16 -6.37 -11.73 11.67
CA HIS A 16 -5.43 -12.57 12.43
C HIS A 16 -4.41 -13.30 11.52
N GLY A 17 -3.11 -13.18 11.83
CA GLY A 17 -2.04 -13.86 11.11
C GLY A 17 -1.64 -13.20 9.79
N GLN A 18 -1.98 -11.94 9.59
CA GLN A 18 -1.45 -11.10 8.52
C GLN A 18 -0.70 -9.91 9.13
N PRO A 19 0.33 -9.38 8.45
CA PRO A 19 0.90 -8.08 8.78
C PRO A 19 -0.16 -6.98 8.86
N ASP A 20 0.14 -5.93 9.62
CA ASP A 20 -0.75 -4.78 9.70
C ASP A 20 -0.72 -3.99 8.37
N TRP A 21 -1.90 -3.64 7.89
CA TRP A 21 -2.13 -2.71 6.80
C TRP A 21 -2.62 -1.39 7.39
N PRO A 22 -1.72 -0.41 7.60
CA PRO A 22 -2.07 0.84 8.25
C PRO A 22 -2.95 1.72 7.36
N THR A 23 -3.73 2.60 7.98
CA THR A 23 -4.47 3.63 7.24
C THR A 23 -3.50 4.56 6.53
N TYR A 24 -3.75 4.82 5.25
CA TYR A 24 -2.91 5.73 4.46
C TYR A 24 -3.09 7.18 4.93
N GLN A 25 -2.00 7.83 5.36
CA GLN A 25 -2.01 9.20 5.86
C GLN A 25 -1.48 10.25 4.85
N GLY A 26 -1.20 9.84 3.61
CA GLY A 26 -0.59 10.72 2.60
C GLY A 26 0.94 10.63 2.57
N GLY A 27 1.56 11.32 1.61
CA GLY A 27 3.02 11.37 1.47
C GLY A 27 3.67 10.15 0.80
N GLY A 28 2.98 9.01 0.74
CA GLY A 28 3.49 7.77 0.11
C GLY A 28 4.12 6.80 1.11
N ASN A 29 4.57 7.31 2.24
CA ASN A 29 4.99 6.56 3.41
C ASN A 29 3.73 5.91 4.00
N SER A 30 3.74 4.59 4.22
CA SER A 30 2.57 3.77 4.59
C SER A 30 1.82 3.07 3.45
N THR A 31 2.42 2.98 2.25
CA THR A 31 1.87 2.11 1.19
C THR A 31 2.25 0.66 1.47
N VAL A 32 1.31 -0.28 1.40
CA VAL A 32 1.61 -1.71 1.56
C VAL A 32 2.12 -2.30 0.24
N GLN A 33 3.26 -2.99 0.32
CA GLN A 33 3.78 -3.86 -0.73
C GLN A 33 3.22 -5.27 -0.53
N LEU A 34 2.68 -5.85 -1.61
CA LEU A 34 2.21 -7.23 -1.65
C LEU A 34 3.09 -8.02 -2.62
N SER A 35 3.98 -8.85 -2.09
CA SER A 35 4.75 -9.82 -2.86
C SER A 35 4.54 -11.23 -2.30
N PRO A 36 4.83 -12.30 -3.07
CA PRO A 36 4.71 -13.68 -2.58
C PRO A 36 5.55 -13.94 -1.34
N ASP A 37 6.73 -13.32 -1.25
CA ASP A 37 7.72 -13.60 -0.21
C ASP A 37 7.62 -12.63 0.98
N ASN A 38 7.06 -11.44 0.76
CA ASN A 38 6.96 -10.41 1.77
C ASN A 38 5.73 -9.51 1.59
N VAL A 39 4.98 -9.34 2.67
CA VAL A 39 3.97 -8.29 2.79
C VAL A 39 4.44 -7.33 3.87
N SER A 40 4.73 -6.10 3.47
CA SER A 40 5.23 -5.07 4.40
C SER A 40 4.79 -3.68 3.98
N THR A 41 4.85 -2.76 4.93
CA THR A 41 4.69 -1.33 4.66
C THR A 41 5.99 -0.76 4.07
N MET A 42 5.87 0.06 3.03
CA MET A 42 6.99 0.68 2.35
C MET A 42 7.17 2.14 2.79
N PRO A 43 8.36 2.52 3.29
CA PRO A 43 8.60 3.87 3.77
C PRO A 43 8.75 4.89 2.63
N ASP A 44 9.41 4.55 1.51
CA ASP A 44 9.80 5.53 0.48
C ASP A 44 9.16 5.27 -0.89
N TYR A 45 7.87 4.89 -0.90
CA TYR A 45 7.13 4.52 -2.11
C TYR A 45 7.29 5.51 -3.27
N ALA A 46 7.19 6.81 -2.99
CA ALA A 46 7.22 7.83 -4.04
C ALA A 46 8.59 7.93 -4.74
N ALA A 47 9.68 7.69 -4.00
CA ALA A 47 11.03 7.71 -4.52
C ALA A 47 11.30 6.43 -5.35
N GLU A 48 11.01 5.26 -4.77
CA GLU A 48 11.21 3.95 -5.43
C GLU A 48 10.42 3.82 -6.74
N HIS A 49 9.21 4.36 -6.80
CA HIS A 49 8.36 4.31 -7.99
C HIS A 49 8.46 5.55 -8.89
N HIS A 50 9.44 6.44 -8.65
CA HIS A 50 9.69 7.63 -9.45
C HIS A 50 8.44 8.51 -9.68
N CYS A 51 7.57 8.65 -8.67
CA CYS A 51 6.30 9.35 -8.85
C CYS A 51 6.47 10.81 -9.30
N ALA A 52 7.55 11.47 -8.89
CA ALA A 52 7.87 12.84 -9.33
C ALA A 52 8.07 12.91 -10.85
N PHE A 53 8.81 11.95 -11.42
CA PHE A 53 9.02 11.84 -12.87
C PHE A 53 7.70 11.59 -13.60
N TRP A 54 6.91 10.61 -13.17
CA TRP A 54 5.65 10.28 -13.86
C TRP A 54 4.63 11.42 -13.83
N ARG A 55 4.62 12.22 -12.76
CA ARG A 55 3.77 13.43 -12.68
C ARG A 55 4.15 14.52 -13.69
N THR A 56 5.37 14.53 -14.24
CA THR A 56 5.72 15.47 -15.31
C THR A 56 5.13 15.04 -16.65
N LEU A 57 5.03 13.72 -16.89
CA LEU A 57 4.47 13.15 -18.13
C LEU A 57 2.94 13.17 -18.17
N GLY A 58 2.27 13.00 -17.02
CA GLY A 58 0.81 12.97 -16.93
C GLY A 58 0.10 14.34 -17.02
N ARG A 59 0.84 15.41 -17.36
CA ARG A 59 0.32 16.78 -17.52
C ARG A 59 0.19 17.22 -18.99
N ALA A 60 0.17 16.28 -19.92
CA ALA A 60 -0.10 16.53 -21.34
C ALA A 60 -1.60 16.69 -21.62
#